data_AF-A0AA40T3B9-F1
#
_entry.id   AF-A0AA40T3B9-F1
#
_cell.length_a   1.000
_cell.length_b   1.000
_cell.length_c   1.000
_cell.angle_alpha   90.00
_cell.angle_beta   90.00
_cell.angle_gamma   90.00
#
_symmetry.space_group_name_H-M   'P 1'
#
loop_
_entity.id
_entity.type
_entity.pdbx_description
1 polymer ?
#
loop_
_entity_poly.entity_id
_entity_poly.type
_entity_poly.pdbx_seq_one_letter_code
_entity_poly.pdbx_strand_id
1 'polypeptide(L)'
;MTNTQKMVRLNLDLSPELNQILDELAEKIGTSKSDVLRQAIMLMQIMVIAKEETKKLGVPEANQLIANEIIFSSEQQPKPHPLDTFMERLGPWEDERTAEEIVKDIYDSRTISNNDISL
;
A
#
# COMPACT_ATOMS: atom_id res chain seq x y z
N MET A 1 -6.19 -36.64 8.92
CA MET A 1 -6.38 -36.91 7.49
C MET A 1 -6.37 -35.57 6.77
N THR A 2 -5.27 -35.23 6.10
CA THR A 2 -5.10 -33.93 5.44
C THR A 2 -5.89 -33.93 4.12
N ASN A 3 -6.93 -33.10 4.04
CA ASN A 3 -7.67 -32.88 2.81
C ASN A 3 -6.75 -32.14 1.84
N THR A 4 -6.01 -32.88 1.01
CA THR A 4 -5.31 -32.32 -0.14
C THR A 4 -6.37 -31.77 -1.08
N GLN A 5 -6.67 -30.48 -0.90
CA GLN A 5 -7.61 -29.70 -1.71
C GLN A 5 -7.45 -30.10 -3.17
N LYS A 6 -8.56 -30.58 -3.76
CA LYS A 6 -8.63 -31.15 -5.10
C LYS A 6 -8.15 -30.11 -6.12
N MET A 7 -6.86 -30.16 -6.50
CA MET A 7 -6.30 -29.29 -7.53
C MET A 7 -7.00 -29.57 -8.86
N VAL A 8 -7.60 -28.53 -9.44
CA VAL A 8 -8.23 -28.61 -10.76
C VAL A 8 -7.17 -28.31 -11.81
N ARG A 9 -6.98 -29.22 -12.77
CA ARG A 9 -6.12 -28.98 -13.93
C ARG A 9 -6.89 -28.17 -14.96
N LEU A 10 -6.29 -27.06 -15.41
CA LEU A 10 -6.85 -26.19 -16.42
C LEU A 10 -5.94 -26.23 -17.65
N ASN A 11 -6.54 -26.46 -18.82
CA ASN A 11 -5.84 -26.34 -20.11
C ASN A 11 -6.29 -25.01 -20.73
N LEU A 12 -5.33 -24.19 -21.15
CA LEU A 12 -5.56 -22.88 -21.73
C LEU A 12 -4.81 -22.77 -23.05
N ASP A 13 -5.48 -22.28 -24.07
CA ASP A 13 -4.84 -21.89 -25.31
C ASP A 13 -4.40 -20.43 -25.17
N LEU A 14 -3.09 -20.20 -25.30
CA LEU A 14 -2.48 -18.88 -25.14
C LEU A 14 -1.78 -18.50 -26.44
N SER A 15 -1.73 -17.19 -26.74
CA SER A 15 -0.87 -16.70 -27.82
C SER A 15 0.61 -16.90 -27.45
N PRO A 16 1.52 -17.06 -28.44
CA PRO A 16 2.94 -17.24 -28.17
C PRO A 16 3.55 -16.06 -27.41
N GLU A 17 3.14 -14.84 -27.75
CA GLU A 17 3.55 -13.60 -27.07
C GLU A 17 3.16 -13.59 -25.60
N LEU A 18 1.93 -14.00 -25.27
CA LEU A 18 1.45 -14.03 -23.89
C LEU A 18 2.16 -15.12 -23.09
N ASN A 19 2.41 -16.28 -23.70
CA ASN A 19 3.15 -17.35 -23.05
C ASN A 19 4.59 -16.92 -22.72
N GLN A 20 5.22 -16.12 -23.58
CA GLN A 20 6.55 -15.55 -23.33
C GLN A 20 6.53 -14.50 -22.21
N ILE A 21 5.54 -13.61 -22.18
CA ILE A 21 5.38 -12.66 -21.07
C ILE A 21 5.22 -13.40 -19.73
N LEU A 22 4.47 -14.50 -19.72
CA LEU A 22 4.31 -15.33 -18.52
C LEU A 22 5.63 -16.01 -18.11
N ASP A 23 6.47 -16.43 -19.06
CA ASP A 23 7.83 -16.93 -18.77
C ASP A 23 8.68 -15.83 -18.11
N GLU A 24 8.76 -14.66 -18.74
CA GLU A 24 9.58 -13.55 -18.25
C GLU A 24 9.16 -13.06 -16.86
N LEU A 25 7.84 -12.99 -16.61
CA LEU A 25 7.31 -12.65 -15.30
C LEU A 25 7.60 -13.73 -14.25
N ALA A 26 7.45 -15.00 -14.63
CA ALA A 26 7.76 -16.12 -13.75
C ALA A 26 9.25 -16.11 -13.34
N GLU A 27 10.16 -15.90 -14.30
CA GLU A 27 11.59 -15.77 -14.04
C GLU A 27 11.92 -14.58 -13.15
N LYS A 28 11.36 -13.40 -13.43
CA LYS A 28 11.63 -12.17 -12.67
C LYS A 28 11.18 -12.26 -11.22
N ILE A 29 10.08 -12.96 -10.95
CA ILE A 29 9.51 -13.11 -9.61
C ILE A 29 10.06 -14.39 -8.92
N GLY A 30 10.74 -15.26 -9.66
CA GLY A 30 11.26 -16.54 -9.15
C GLY A 30 10.15 -17.54 -8.83
N THR A 31 9.06 -17.54 -9.60
CA THR A 31 7.87 -18.38 -9.37
C THR A 31 7.50 -19.17 -10.63
N SER A 32 6.44 -19.98 -10.58
CA SER A 32 5.94 -20.70 -11.76
C SER A 32 4.91 -19.86 -12.54
N LYS A 33 4.73 -20.13 -13.85
CA LYS A 33 3.64 -19.50 -14.64
C LYS A 33 2.26 -19.67 -14.01
N SER A 34 2.04 -20.82 -13.39
CA SER A 34 0.77 -21.10 -12.70
C SER A 34 0.57 -20.19 -11.48
N ASP A 35 1.65 -19.84 -10.77
CA ASP A 35 1.59 -18.89 -9.66
C ASP A 35 1.36 -17.46 -10.15
N VAL A 36 2.02 -17.06 -11.23
CA VAL A 36 1.78 -15.76 -11.89
C VAL A 36 0.31 -15.64 -12.30
N LEU A 37 -0.26 -16.68 -12.91
CA LEU A 37 -1.69 -16.71 -13.27
C LEU A 37 -2.60 -16.64 -12.05
N ARG A 38 -2.29 -17.38 -10.97
CA ARG A 38 -3.05 -17.31 -9.71
C ARG A 38 -3.04 -15.90 -9.12
N GLN A 39 -1.88 -15.26 -9.08
CA GLN A 39 -1.73 -13.89 -8.56
C GLN A 39 -2.49 -12.88 -9.44
N ALA A 40 -2.41 -13.01 -10.76
CA ALA A 40 -3.15 -12.14 -11.68
C ALA A 40 -4.67 -12.25 -11.49
N ILE A 41 -5.19 -13.47 -11.32
CA ILE A 41 -6.62 -13.69 -11.05
C ILE A 41 -7.02 -13.07 -9.71
N MET A 42 -6.20 -13.22 -8.67
CA MET A 42 -6.46 -12.62 -7.36
C MET A 42 -6.52 -11.08 -7.44
N LEU A 43 -5.58 -10.45 -8.16
CA LEU A 43 -5.60 -9.01 -8.38
C LEU A 43 -6.86 -8.55 -9.15
N MET A 44 -7.26 -9.32 -10.17
CA MET A 44 -8.50 -9.06 -10.90
C MET A 44 -9.73 -9.17 -10.00
N GLN A 45 -9.79 -10.18 -9.13
CA GLN A 45 -10.89 -10.34 -8.15
C GLN A 45 -10.99 -9.14 -7.22
N ILE A 46 -9.86 -8.68 -6.65
CA ILE A 46 -9.82 -7.50 -5.78
C ILE A 46 -10.32 -6.26 -6.54
N MET A 47 -9.86 -6.07 -7.77
CA MET A 47 -10.29 -4.95 -8.61
C MET A 47 -11.80 -4.98 -8.89
N VAL A 48 -12.37 -6.16 -9.19
CA VAL A 48 -13.81 -6.32 -9.43
C VAL A 48 -14.62 -6.01 -8.17
N ILE A 49 -14.19 -6.52 -7.00
CA ILE A 49 -14.85 -6.25 -5.72
C ILE A 49 -14.82 -4.74 -5.42
N ALA A 50 -13.65 -4.10 -5.54
CA ALA A 50 -13.51 -2.67 -5.34
C ALA A 50 -14.38 -1.84 -6.32
N LYS A 51 -14.52 -2.28 -7.57
CA LYS A 51 -15.41 -1.65 -8.55
C LYS A 51 -16.90 -1.80 -8.18
N GLU A 52 -17.30 -2.94 -7.65
CA GLU A 52 -18.68 -3.13 -7.19
C GLU A 52 -18.99 -2.29 -5.94
N GLU A 53 -18.05 -2.17 -5.01
CA GLU A 53 -18.20 -1.37 -3.80
C GLU A 53 -18.25 0.13 -4.10
N THR A 54 -17.37 0.62 -4.97
CA THR A 54 -17.40 2.03 -5.42
C THR A 54 -18.70 2.35 -6.17
N LYS A 55 -19.21 1.41 -6.99
CA LYS A 55 -20.51 1.54 -7.66
C LYS A 55 -21.69 1.55 -6.68
N LYS A 56 -21.64 0.78 -5.59
CA LYS A 56 -22.66 0.77 -4.52
C LYS A 56 -22.62 2.03 -3.66
N LEU A 57 -21.45 2.68 -3.55
CA LEU A 57 -21.26 3.88 -2.72
C LEU A 57 -21.58 5.19 -3.45
N GLY A 58 -21.87 5.18 -4.75
CA GLY A 58 -22.31 6.37 -5.50
C GLY A 58 -21.29 7.53 -5.49
N VAL A 59 -20.02 7.23 -5.24
CA VAL A 59 -18.96 8.25 -5.15
C VAL A 59 -18.39 8.50 -6.55
N PRO A 60 -18.47 9.74 -7.08
CA PRO A 60 -17.83 10.07 -8.35
C PRO A 60 -16.31 9.99 -8.20
N GLU A 61 -15.66 9.40 -9.20
CA GLU A 61 -14.20 9.23 -9.31
C GLU A 61 -13.44 10.54 -9.05
N ALA A 62 -12.97 10.71 -7.82
CA ALA A 62 -11.88 11.62 -7.50
C ALA A 62 -11.30 11.17 -6.15
N ASN A 63 -10.06 10.70 -6.15
CA ASN A 63 -9.19 10.71 -4.97
C ASN A 63 -9.46 9.69 -3.84
N GLN A 64 -9.73 8.42 -4.15
CA GLN A 64 -9.50 7.37 -3.15
C GLN A 64 -8.12 6.76 -3.39
N LEU A 65 -7.15 7.44 -2.78
CA LEU A 65 -5.83 6.95 -2.46
C LEU A 65 -5.89 5.46 -2.17
N ILE A 66 -5.05 4.72 -2.87
CA ILE A 66 -4.75 3.31 -2.67
C ILE A 66 -4.12 3.19 -1.27
N ALA A 67 -4.98 3.22 -0.26
CA ALA A 67 -4.69 3.04 1.17
C ALA A 67 -5.33 1.75 1.69
N ASN A 68 -5.71 0.85 0.79
CA ASN A 68 -6.01 -0.52 1.16
C ASN A 68 -4.70 -1.28 1.15
N GLU A 69 -3.97 -1.08 2.25
CA GLU A 69 -2.95 -1.97 2.75
C GLU A 69 -3.30 -3.40 2.37
N ILE A 70 -2.30 -4.09 1.83
CA ILE A 70 -2.32 -5.51 1.57
C ILE A 70 -2.75 -6.17 2.88
N ILE A 71 -4.00 -6.61 2.97
CA ILE A 71 -4.51 -7.42 4.07
C ILE A 71 -3.84 -8.79 3.95
N PHE A 72 -2.59 -8.87 4.41
CA PHE A 72 -2.05 -10.09 4.96
C PHE A 72 -2.76 -10.32 6.29
N SER A 73 -3.86 -11.07 6.27
CA SER A 73 -4.32 -11.75 7.48
C SER A 73 -3.30 -12.84 7.81
N SER A 74 -2.31 -12.47 8.60
CA SER A 74 -1.46 -13.37 9.35
C SER A 74 -1.28 -12.72 10.70
N GLU A 75 -2.10 -13.16 11.67
CA GLU A 75 -1.94 -13.01 13.11
C GLU A 75 -0.68 -12.25 13.55
N GLN A 76 -0.74 -10.92 13.57
CA GLN A 76 0.21 -10.09 14.28
C GLN A 76 -0.56 -9.45 15.41
N GLN A 77 -0.23 -9.84 16.64
CA GLN A 77 -0.61 -9.12 17.84
C GLN A 77 -0.38 -7.63 17.60
N PRO A 78 -1.26 -6.74 18.10
CA PRO A 78 -1.13 -5.31 17.85
C PRO A 78 0.23 -4.86 18.38
N LYS A 79 1.19 -4.68 17.47
CA LYS A 79 2.44 -4.01 17.79
C LYS A 79 2.05 -2.57 18.09
N PRO A 80 2.45 -2.00 19.24
CA PRO A 80 2.19 -0.61 19.52
C PRO A 80 2.71 0.21 18.35
N HIS A 81 1.88 1.15 17.87
CA HIS A 81 2.25 1.96 16.73
C HIS A 81 3.58 2.68 17.08
N PRO A 82 4.47 2.94 16.12
CA PRO A 82 5.72 3.65 16.39
C PRO A 82 5.51 4.97 17.16
N LEU A 83 4.37 5.64 16.93
CA LEU A 83 3.97 6.83 17.69
C LEU A 83 3.62 6.51 19.15
N ASP A 84 2.94 5.40 19.44
CA ASP A 84 2.60 4.99 20.80
C ASP A 84 3.87 4.71 21.60
N THR A 85 4.82 4.00 20.97
CA THR A 85 6.14 3.71 21.56
C THR A 85 6.95 4.98 21.79
N PHE A 86 6.82 5.95 20.89
CA PHE A 86 7.49 7.25 21.00
C PHE A 86 6.92 8.10 22.14
N MET A 87 5.59 8.17 22.26
CA MET A 87 4.91 8.89 23.34
C MET A 87 5.18 8.28 24.71
N GLU A 88 5.27 6.95 24.81
CA GLU A 88 5.64 6.26 26.06
C GLU A 88 7.09 6.57 26.47
N ARG A 89 8.03 6.56 25.51
CA ARG A 89 9.46 6.75 25.78
C ARG A 89 9.84 8.20 26.10
N LEU A 90 9.20 9.16 25.44
CA LEU A 90 9.60 10.57 25.50
C LEU A 90 8.60 11.45 26.27
N GLY A 91 7.46 10.88 26.68
CA GLY A 91 6.38 11.61 27.31
C GLY A 91 5.55 12.43 26.30
N PRO A 92 4.41 12.96 26.72
CA PRO A 92 3.67 13.92 25.93
C PRO A 92 4.56 15.14 25.66
N TRP A 93 4.59 15.59 24.41
CA TRP A 93 5.24 16.83 24.00
C TRP A 93 4.40 18.01 24.54
N GLU A 94 4.46 18.24 25.86
CA GLU A 94 3.90 19.44 26.46
C GLU A 94 4.89 20.58 26.24
N ASP A 95 4.64 21.37 25.19
CA ASP A 95 5.29 22.66 25.03
C ASP A 95 4.53 23.66 25.92
N GLU A 96 5.17 24.13 26.99
CA GLU A 96 4.58 25.11 27.93
C GLU A 96 4.36 26.49 27.28
N ARG A 97 4.92 26.71 26.09
CA ARG A 97 4.83 27.97 25.35
C ARG A 97 3.45 28.12 24.70
N THR A 98 2.98 29.35 24.64
CA THR A 98 1.76 29.68 23.90
C THR A 98 1.97 29.49 22.39
N ALA A 99 0.89 29.25 21.64
CA ALA A 99 0.97 29.07 20.19
C ALA A 99 1.65 30.27 19.50
N GLU A 100 1.43 31.47 20.03
CA GLU A 100 2.00 32.72 19.56
C GLU A 100 3.53 32.78 19.74
N GLU A 101 4.05 32.29 20.87
CA GLU A 101 5.48 32.22 21.15
C GLU A 101 6.19 31.21 20.26
N ILE A 102 5.55 30.06 20.00
CA ILE A 102 6.07 29.03 19.09
C ILE A 102 6.17 29.58 17.66
N VAL A 103 5.11 30.25 17.19
CA VAL A 103 5.11 30.86 15.86
C VAL A 103 6.23 31.91 15.77
N LYS A 104 6.37 32.75 16.79
CA LYS A 104 7.42 33.79 16.83
C LYS A 104 8.82 33.18 16.78
N ASP A 105 9.10 32.16 17.57
CA ASP A 105 10.38 31.44 17.60
C ASP A 105 10.74 30.82 16.23
N ILE A 106 9.75 30.26 15.52
CA ILE A 106 9.92 29.74 14.16
C ILE A 106 10.25 30.86 13.17
N TYR A 107 9.59 32.01 13.27
CA TYR A 107 9.89 33.16 12.39
C TYR A 107 11.26 33.75 12.67
N ASP A 108 11.63 33.89 13.94
CA ASP A 108 12.93 34.42 14.36
C ASP A 108 14.08 33.46 14.00
N SER A 109 13.82 32.14 13.99
CA SER A 109 14.80 31.10 13.63
C SER A 109 14.92 30.84 12.13
N ARG A 110 14.06 31.43 11.29
CA ARG A 110 14.21 31.30 9.83
C ARG A 110 15.41 32.10 9.36
N THR A 111 16.46 31.39 8.93
CA THR A 111 17.46 32.00 8.06
C THR A 111 16.80 32.28 6.71
N ILE A 112 16.87 33.53 6.25
CA ILE A 112 16.41 33.87 4.90
C ILE A 112 17.37 33.16 3.94
N SER A 113 16.90 32.11 3.27
CA SER A 113 17.63 31.47 2.18
C SER A 113 17.69 32.46 1.02
N ASN A 114 18.86 33.06 0.80
CA ASN A 114 19.11 34.01 -0.27
C ASN A 114 19.36 33.26 -1.59
N ASN A 115 18.37 32.51 -2.08
CA ASN A 115 18.39 32.03 -3.45
C ASN A 115 17.79 33.12 -4.33
N ASP A 116 18.65 34.03 -4.81
CA ASP A 116 18.31 34.99 -5.86
C ASP A 116 17.94 34.21 -7.13
N ILE A 117 16.65 33.98 -7.34
CA ILE A 117 16.14 33.44 -8.61
C ILE A 117 16.22 34.58 -9.63
N SER A 118 17.31 34.60 -10.40
CA SER A 118 17.44 35.46 -11.56
C SER A 118 16.49 34.96 -12.66
N LEU A 119 15.54 35.81 -13.05
CA LEU A 119 14.62 35.63 -14.18
C LEU A 119 15.27 36.07 -15.50
#